data_AF-A0A9N9BEL9-F1
#
_entry.id   AF-A0A9N9BEL9-F1
#
_cell.length_a   1.000
_cell.length_b   1.000
_cell.length_c   1.000
_cell.angle_alpha   90.00
_cell.angle_beta   90.00
_cell.angle_gamma   90.00
#
_symmetry.space_group_name_H-M   'P 1'
#
loop_
_entity.id
_entity.type
_entity.pdbx_description
1 polymer ?
#
loop_
_entity_poly.entity_id
_entity_poly.type
_entity_poly.pdbx_seq_one_letter_code
_entity_poly.pdbx_strand_id
1 'polypeptide(L)'
;MQSNSQPVALYNKGLTGYWHDVCEEMKNSGWCIRLIESTQGTPGDITLPKPNITFLCFNDELWNSCESENDINEFIENLSNRIQRSIQRHHKAILLLHIENEDIQLLYEIQTRLLAFCVNINILPVHNPKETTTLLRIFYDGLLPENKPQIARHLDNVIHDKKMCDPTNLTSTNKWIHLVTQMSAGTRKLRVHDCYVLQEGLQTLYKMATATESQLLNCSLNTETAHDIFEKL
;
A
#
# COMPACT_ATOMS: atom_id res chain seq x y z
N MET A 1 -3.31 -29.75 -11.03
CA MET A 1 -1.86 -29.88 -10.84
C MET A 1 -1.29 -28.47 -10.72
N GLN A 2 -1.05 -27.98 -9.49
CA GLN A 2 -0.34 -26.72 -9.30
C GLN A 2 1.12 -26.98 -9.66
N SER A 3 1.67 -26.27 -10.64
CA SER A 3 3.11 -26.24 -10.81
C SER A 3 3.67 -25.56 -9.56
N ASN A 4 4.29 -26.32 -8.66
CA ASN A 4 5.09 -25.77 -7.59
C ASN A 4 6.34 -25.14 -8.22
N SER A 5 6.17 -23.96 -8.83
CA SER A 5 7.31 -23.17 -9.30
C SER A 5 8.05 -22.70 -8.06
N GLN A 6 9.25 -23.22 -7.87
CA GLN A 6 10.17 -22.80 -6.82
C GLN A 6 10.27 -21.26 -6.79
N PRO A 7 10.20 -20.61 -5.63
CA PRO A 7 10.22 -19.15 -5.59
C PRO A 7 11.61 -18.64 -6.02
N VAL A 8 11.61 -17.62 -6.87
CA VAL A 8 12.84 -17.01 -7.40
C VAL A 8 12.98 -15.60 -6.83
N ALA A 9 14.18 -15.26 -6.39
CA ALA A 9 14.54 -13.89 -6.03
C ALA A 9 15.86 -13.49 -6.70
N LEU A 10 15.92 -12.24 -7.17
CA LEU A 10 17.17 -11.57 -7.53
C LEU A 10 17.68 -10.85 -6.28
N TYR A 11 18.92 -11.08 -5.91
CA TYR A 11 19.48 -10.61 -4.64
C TYR A 11 20.75 -9.81 -4.90
N ASN A 12 20.82 -8.60 -4.37
CA ASN A 12 21.98 -7.73 -4.51
C ASN A 12 23.18 -8.36 -3.78
N LYS A 13 24.23 -8.68 -4.53
CA LYS A 13 25.45 -9.31 -4.01
C LYS A 13 26.24 -8.43 -3.05
N GLY A 14 25.95 -7.12 -3.02
CA GLY A 14 26.58 -6.16 -2.11
C GLY A 14 25.99 -6.16 -0.70
N LEU A 15 24.91 -6.91 -0.45
CA LEU A 15 24.33 -7.02 0.88
C LEU A 15 25.20 -7.86 1.82
N THR A 16 25.45 -7.34 3.01
CA THR A 16 26.29 -7.94 4.07
C THR A 16 25.55 -8.01 5.41
N GLY A 17 26.21 -8.58 6.44
CA GLY A 17 25.67 -8.66 7.80
C GLY A 17 24.36 -9.44 7.86
N TYR A 18 23.36 -8.90 8.56
CA TYR A 18 22.01 -9.46 8.66
C TYR A 18 21.41 -9.90 7.31
N TRP A 19 21.62 -9.11 6.26
CA TRP A 19 21.10 -9.40 4.94
C TRP A 19 21.82 -10.57 4.26
N HIS A 20 23.06 -10.88 4.63
CA HIS A 20 23.71 -12.12 4.20
C HIS A 20 23.00 -13.34 4.81
N ASP A 21 22.68 -13.28 6.11
CA ASP A 21 22.02 -14.38 6.82
C ASP A 21 20.60 -14.63 6.27
N VAL A 22 19.87 -13.57 5.88
CA VAL A 22 18.59 -13.69 5.16
C VAL A 22 18.76 -14.46 3.85
N CYS A 23 19.81 -14.17 3.07
CA CYS A 23 20.07 -14.86 1.81
C CYS A 23 20.29 -16.37 2.02
N GLU A 24 21.08 -16.74 3.04
CA GLU A 24 21.32 -18.15 3.37
C GLU A 24 20.04 -18.85 3.88
N GLU A 25 19.25 -18.19 4.73
CA GLU A 25 17.97 -18.73 5.21
C GLU A 25 16.97 -18.93 4.06
N MET A 26 16.92 -18.01 3.08
CA MET A 26 16.10 -18.18 1.88
C MET A 26 16.55 -19.40 1.06
N LYS A 27 17.86 -19.59 0.85
CA LYS A 27 18.39 -20.79 0.16
C LYS A 27 17.99 -22.08 0.89
N ASN A 28 18.16 -22.11 2.21
CA ASN A 28 17.78 -23.24 3.06
C ASN A 28 16.28 -23.53 3.03
N SER A 29 15.46 -22.50 2.85
CA SER A 29 14.00 -22.58 2.69
C SER A 29 13.54 -22.92 1.28
N GLY A 30 14.46 -23.33 0.40
CA GLY A 30 14.15 -23.81 -0.95
C GLY A 30 13.94 -22.70 -1.98
N TRP A 31 14.42 -21.48 -1.74
CA TRP A 31 14.41 -20.42 -2.76
C TRP A 31 15.50 -20.62 -3.81
N CYS A 32 15.18 -20.24 -5.06
CA CYS A 32 16.17 -20.07 -6.11
C CYS A 32 16.67 -18.61 -6.09
N ILE A 33 17.83 -18.39 -5.47
CA ILE A 33 18.45 -17.07 -5.35
C ILE A 33 19.43 -16.83 -6.49
N ARG A 34 19.27 -15.71 -7.20
CA ARG A 34 20.24 -15.23 -8.20
C ARG A 34 20.94 -13.97 -7.66
N LEU A 35 22.22 -14.10 -7.36
CA LEU A 35 23.04 -12.97 -6.95
C LEU A 35 23.30 -12.05 -8.16
N ILE A 36 23.01 -10.77 -8.01
CA ILE A 36 23.14 -9.75 -9.05
C ILE A 36 23.84 -8.50 -8.51
N GLU A 37 24.41 -7.70 -9.40
CA GLU A 37 24.81 -6.33 -9.07
C GLU A 37 23.59 -5.41 -9.12
N SER A 38 23.57 -4.38 -8.27
CA SER A 38 22.58 -3.31 -8.40
C SER A 38 22.83 -2.57 -9.70
N THR A 39 21.80 -2.45 -10.53
CA THR A 39 21.89 -1.79 -11.83
C THR A 39 20.78 -0.77 -11.98
N GLN A 40 20.88 0.01 -13.06
CA GLN A 40 19.74 0.61 -13.77
C GLN A 40 18.44 -0.17 -13.53
N GLY A 41 18.46 -1.39 -14.08
CA GLY A 41 17.38 -2.39 -14.17
C GLY A 41 16.74 -2.81 -12.86
N THR A 42 17.55 -2.93 -11.80
CA THR A 42 17.20 -3.56 -10.52
C THR A 42 17.72 -2.69 -9.38
N PRO A 43 17.07 -1.54 -9.10
CA PRO A 43 17.55 -0.57 -8.11
C PRO A 43 17.37 -1.03 -6.65
N GLY A 44 16.48 -1.99 -6.41
CA GLY A 44 16.28 -2.58 -5.08
C GLY A 44 17.27 -3.71 -4.78
N ASP A 45 17.29 -4.11 -3.52
CA ASP A 45 18.25 -5.07 -2.98
C ASP A 45 17.76 -6.52 -3.08
N ILE A 46 16.46 -6.73 -2.92
CA ILE A 46 15.83 -8.03 -3.13
C ILE A 46 14.66 -7.82 -4.08
N THR A 47 14.68 -8.47 -5.24
CA THR A 47 13.60 -8.36 -6.23
C THR A 47 12.94 -9.70 -6.47
N LEU A 48 11.61 -9.72 -6.36
CA LEU A 48 10.77 -10.86 -6.66
C LEU A 48 10.19 -10.65 -8.08
N PRO A 49 10.77 -11.26 -9.12
CA PRO A 49 10.40 -10.96 -10.51
C PRO A 49 8.98 -11.40 -10.85
N LYS A 50 8.52 -12.55 -10.34
CA LYS A 50 7.19 -13.09 -10.64
C LYS A 50 6.05 -12.16 -10.15
N PRO A 51 6.03 -11.69 -8.89
CA PRO A 51 5.05 -10.70 -8.44
C PRO A 51 5.40 -9.24 -8.81
N ASN A 52 6.56 -9.00 -9.43
CA ASN A 52 7.12 -7.67 -9.75
C ASN A 52 7.20 -6.72 -8.54
N ILE A 53 7.86 -7.16 -7.48
CA ILE A 53 8.04 -6.40 -6.23
C ILE A 53 9.52 -6.32 -5.92
N THR A 54 9.93 -5.18 -5.36
CA THR A 54 11.30 -5.01 -4.90
C THR A 54 11.33 -4.52 -3.46
N PHE A 55 12.37 -4.92 -2.75
CA PHE A 55 12.66 -4.55 -1.38
C PHE A 55 13.99 -3.81 -1.35
N LEU A 56 14.00 -2.67 -0.68
CA LEU A 56 15.23 -1.98 -0.30
C LEU A 56 15.57 -2.40 1.13
N CYS A 57 16.82 -2.73 1.37
CA CYS A 57 17.29 -3.27 2.64
C CYS A 57 18.06 -2.20 3.40
N PHE A 58 17.69 -1.97 4.65
CA PHE A 58 18.33 -1.01 5.55
C PHE A 58 18.67 -1.68 6.88
N ASN A 59 19.89 -1.47 7.37
CA ASN A 59 20.32 -1.89 8.71
C ASN A 59 20.83 -0.71 9.54
N ASP A 60 20.79 -0.88 10.86
CA ASP A 60 21.29 0.09 11.83
C ASP A 60 22.79 0.40 11.63
N GLU A 61 23.57 -0.57 11.15
CA GLU A 61 25.00 -0.37 10.85
C GLU A 61 25.25 0.72 9.80
N LEU A 62 24.43 0.79 8.74
CA LEU A 62 24.53 1.84 7.72
C LEU A 62 24.22 3.21 8.33
N TRP A 63 23.23 3.29 9.21
CA TRP A 63 22.87 4.52 9.90
C TRP A 63 23.99 5.00 10.82
N ASN A 64 24.50 4.08 11.64
CA ASN A 64 25.55 4.36 12.63
C ASN A 64 26.91 4.67 12.00
N SER A 65 27.08 4.40 10.69
CA SER A 65 28.27 4.78 9.94
C SER A 65 28.30 6.26 9.54
N CYS A 66 27.20 7.00 9.70
CA CYS A 66 27.15 8.43 9.41
C CYS A 66 27.73 9.23 10.58
N GLU A 67 28.83 9.95 10.36
CA GLU A 67 29.52 10.71 11.40
C GLU A 67 28.98 12.14 11.53
N SER A 68 28.29 12.65 10.51
CA SER A 68 27.74 14.01 10.46
C SER A 68 26.34 14.10 9.88
N GLU A 69 25.65 15.21 10.17
CA GLU A 69 24.33 15.51 9.61
C GLU A 69 24.34 15.62 8.08
N ASN A 70 25.46 16.02 7.48
CA ASN A 70 25.61 16.05 6.02
C ASN A 70 25.66 14.63 5.44
N ASP A 71 26.35 13.70 6.11
CA ASP A 71 26.41 12.30 5.67
C ASP A 71 25.02 11.66 5.74
N ILE A 72 24.26 11.96 6.79
CA ILE A 72 22.87 11.50 6.94
C ILE A 72 22.01 12.05 5.79
N ASN A 73 22.13 13.34 5.45
CA ASN A 73 21.35 13.94 4.37
C ASN A 73 21.71 13.35 3.00
N GLU A 74 22.99 13.16 2.71
CA GLU A 74 23.44 12.51 1.47
C GLU A 74 22.95 11.05 1.40
N PHE A 75 23.04 10.33 2.52
CA PHE A 75 22.53 8.97 2.63
C PHE A 75 21.03 8.90 2.34
N ILE A 76 20.23 9.77 2.97
CA ILE A 76 18.78 9.80 2.78
C ILE A 76 18.42 10.24 1.36
N GLU A 77 19.15 11.17 0.75
CA GLU A 77 18.95 11.56 -0.64
C GLU A 77 19.22 10.38 -1.58
N ASN A 78 20.31 9.64 -1.37
CA ASN A 78 20.63 8.43 -2.13
C ASN A 78 19.57 7.34 -1.96
N LEU A 79 19.11 7.10 -0.74
CA LEU A 79 18.02 6.16 -0.46
C LEU A 79 16.71 6.60 -1.15
N SER A 80 16.37 7.88 -1.08
CA SER A 80 15.19 8.48 -1.72
C SER A 80 15.22 8.28 -3.24
N ASN A 81 16.37 8.54 -3.87
CA ASN A 81 16.58 8.31 -5.30
C ASN A 81 16.40 6.83 -5.68
N ARG A 82 16.92 5.91 -4.87
CA ARG A 82 16.74 4.47 -5.08
C ARG A 82 15.28 4.04 -4.93
N ILE A 83 14.57 4.58 -3.94
CA ILE A 83 13.14 4.31 -3.71
C ILE A 83 12.32 4.79 -4.92
N GLN A 84 12.53 6.03 -5.38
CA GLN A 84 11.79 6.57 -6.52
C GLN A 84 12.01 5.73 -7.78
N ARG A 85 13.26 5.34 -8.07
CA ARG A 85 13.58 4.44 -9.19
C ARG A 85 12.90 3.08 -9.05
N SER A 86 12.80 2.57 -7.83
CA SER A 86 12.14 1.30 -7.53
C SER A 86 10.63 1.37 -7.77
N ILE A 87 9.97 2.43 -7.29
CA ILE A 87 8.53 2.68 -7.48
C ILE A 87 8.18 2.85 -8.96
N GLN A 88 9.07 3.46 -9.76
CA GLN A 88 8.85 3.63 -11.21
C GLN A 88 8.92 2.31 -12.01
N ARG A 89 9.63 1.30 -11.50
CA ARG A 89 9.93 0.06 -12.25
C ARG A 89 9.12 -1.14 -11.79
N HIS A 90 8.81 -1.18 -10.50
CA HIS A 90 8.14 -2.31 -9.88
C HIS A 90 6.73 -1.94 -9.48
N HIS A 91 5.83 -2.92 -9.46
CA HIS A 91 4.46 -2.71 -9.01
C HIS A 91 4.40 -2.24 -7.55
N LYS A 92 5.36 -2.69 -6.73
CA LYS A 92 5.51 -2.24 -5.35
C LYS A 92 6.98 -2.20 -4.94
N ALA A 93 7.35 -1.14 -4.22
CA ALA A 93 8.61 -1.03 -3.50
C ALA A 93 8.34 -0.97 -2.00
N ILE A 94 9.13 -1.68 -1.21
CA ILE A 94 9.02 -1.76 0.24
C ILE A 94 10.41 -1.56 0.84
N LEU A 95 10.53 -0.80 1.92
CA LEU A 95 11.76 -0.68 2.68
C LEU A 95 11.71 -1.68 3.84
N LEU A 96 12.66 -2.60 3.90
CA LEU A 96 12.85 -3.49 5.04
C LEU A 96 13.89 -2.87 5.96
N LEU A 97 13.48 -2.61 7.20
CA LEU A 97 14.32 -2.01 8.24
C LEU A 97 14.68 -3.10 9.26
N HIS A 98 15.93 -3.53 9.28
CA HIS A 98 16.41 -4.42 10.33
C HIS A 98 16.65 -3.63 11.61
N ILE A 99 15.97 -4.01 12.71
CA ILE A 99 16.07 -3.36 14.02
C ILE A 99 16.61 -4.38 15.02
N GLU A 100 17.82 -4.17 15.53
CA GLU A 100 18.47 -5.10 16.46
C GLU A 100 17.96 -4.99 17.91
N ASN A 101 17.59 -3.79 18.36
CA ASN A 101 17.35 -3.50 19.78
C ASN A 101 15.95 -2.94 20.09
N GLU A 102 14.95 -3.24 19.27
CA GLU A 102 13.62 -2.62 19.35
C GLU A 102 13.69 -1.08 19.36
N ASP A 103 14.72 -0.49 18.75
CA ASP A 103 14.88 0.95 18.66
C ASP A 103 13.91 1.52 17.62
N ILE A 104 12.68 1.76 18.07
CA ILE A 104 11.62 2.34 17.25
C ILE A 104 11.95 3.80 16.91
N GLN A 105 12.86 4.46 17.63
CA GLN A 105 13.22 5.86 17.36
C GLN A 105 13.83 6.01 15.96
N LEU A 106 14.69 5.07 15.56
CA LEU A 106 15.28 5.05 14.23
C LEU A 106 14.24 4.93 13.12
N LEU A 107 13.20 4.10 13.32
CA LEU A 107 12.09 3.98 12.37
C LEU A 107 11.39 5.35 12.17
N TYR A 108 11.10 6.06 13.25
CA TYR A 108 10.46 7.38 13.16
C TYR A 108 11.36 8.43 12.52
N GLU A 109 12.66 8.39 12.80
CA GLU A 109 13.62 9.31 12.21
C GLU A 109 13.73 9.11 10.69
N ILE A 110 13.90 7.85 10.25
CA ILE A 110 13.93 7.51 8.82
C ILE A 110 12.63 7.93 8.14
N GLN A 111 11.47 7.64 8.75
CA GLN A 111 10.17 8.06 8.21
C GLN A 111 10.09 9.58 8.05
N THR A 112 10.47 10.33 9.08
CA THR A 112 10.39 11.80 9.07
C THR A 112 11.32 12.39 8.01
N ARG A 113 12.55 11.87 7.90
CA ARG A 113 13.52 12.33 6.90
C ARG A 113 13.05 11.98 5.48
N LEU A 114 12.59 10.76 5.21
CA LEU A 114 12.05 10.39 3.90
C LEU A 114 10.82 11.25 3.50
N LEU A 115 9.96 11.61 4.46
CA LEU A 115 8.85 12.52 4.23
C LEU A 115 9.32 13.92 3.83
N ALA A 116 10.42 14.43 4.41
CA ALA A 116 11.02 15.70 4.01
C ALA A 116 11.49 15.69 2.54
N PHE A 117 11.93 14.53 2.03
CA PHE A 117 12.26 14.30 0.62
C PHE A 117 11.03 13.95 -0.25
N CYS A 118 9.81 14.10 0.26
CA CYS A 118 8.55 13.79 -0.43
C CYS A 118 8.46 12.33 -0.92
N VAL A 119 9.11 11.39 -0.22
CA VAL A 119 9.07 9.96 -0.55
C VAL A 119 8.03 9.26 0.33
N ASN A 120 7.04 8.63 -0.32
CA ASN A 120 6.07 7.78 0.35
C ASN A 120 6.39 6.30 0.05
N ILE A 121 6.80 5.56 1.08
CA ILE A 121 7.11 4.13 0.97
C ILE A 121 6.60 3.37 2.20
N ASN A 122 6.20 2.11 2.00
CA ASN A 122 5.90 1.22 3.12
C ASN A 122 7.21 0.75 3.75
N ILE A 123 7.40 1.03 5.02
CA ILE A 123 8.54 0.55 5.80
C ILE A 123 8.06 -0.60 6.68
N LEU A 124 8.75 -1.74 6.62
CA LEU A 124 8.46 -2.91 7.44
C LEU A 124 9.68 -3.20 8.33
N PRO A 125 9.52 -3.14 9.66
CA PRO A 125 10.58 -3.58 10.57
C PRO A 125 10.73 -5.10 10.50
N VAL A 126 11.96 -5.57 10.62
CA VAL A 126 12.31 -7.00 10.71
C VAL A 126 13.39 -7.22 11.76
N HIS A 127 13.38 -8.38 12.41
CA HIS A 127 14.23 -8.65 13.58
C HIS A 127 15.11 -9.88 13.43
N ASN A 128 14.67 -10.90 12.68
CA ASN A 128 15.48 -12.11 12.47
C ASN A 128 15.35 -12.67 11.05
N PRO A 129 16.37 -13.39 10.54
CA PRO A 129 16.38 -13.87 9.17
C PRO A 129 15.22 -14.81 8.80
N LYS A 130 14.74 -15.59 9.76
CA LYS A 130 13.62 -16.54 9.56
C LYS A 130 12.30 -15.82 9.36
N GLU A 131 12.00 -14.83 10.19
CA GLU A 131 10.83 -13.97 10.05
C GLU A 131 10.87 -13.22 8.72
N THR A 132 12.01 -12.64 8.37
CA THR A 132 12.20 -11.95 7.08
C THR A 132 11.97 -12.87 5.90
N THR A 133 12.54 -14.07 5.92
CA THR A 133 12.34 -15.08 4.87
C THR A 133 10.86 -15.48 4.77
N THR A 134 10.19 -15.64 5.91
CA THR A 134 8.75 -15.94 5.96
C THR A 134 7.91 -14.79 5.38
N LEU A 135 8.23 -13.55 5.74
CA LEU A 135 7.59 -12.36 5.20
C LEU A 135 7.76 -12.26 3.68
N LEU A 136 8.98 -12.45 3.18
CA LEU A 136 9.27 -12.49 1.75
C LEU A 136 8.46 -13.59 1.04
N ARG A 137 8.28 -14.74 1.70
CA ARG A 137 7.46 -15.84 1.19
C ARG A 137 5.98 -15.48 1.11
N ILE A 138 5.45 -14.85 2.15
CA ILE A 138 4.07 -14.34 2.16
C ILE A 138 3.86 -13.33 1.03
N PHE A 139 4.80 -12.42 0.80
CA PHE A 139 4.73 -11.49 -0.32
C PHE A 139 4.79 -12.19 -1.67
N TYR A 140 5.70 -13.16 -1.82
CA TYR A 140 5.81 -13.93 -3.05
C TYR A 140 4.51 -14.66 -3.34
N ASP A 141 4.07 -15.53 -2.44
CA ASP A 141 2.91 -16.39 -2.64
C ASP A 141 1.60 -15.58 -2.66
N GLY A 142 1.43 -14.62 -1.75
CA GLY A 142 0.20 -13.84 -1.62
C GLY A 142 -0.07 -12.90 -2.79
N LEU A 143 0.95 -12.50 -3.55
CA LEU A 143 0.81 -11.58 -4.68
C LEU A 143 0.89 -12.28 -6.04
N LEU A 144 1.06 -13.61 -6.07
CA LEU A 144 0.89 -14.36 -7.32
C LEU A 144 -0.57 -14.31 -7.77
N PRO A 145 -0.84 -13.99 -9.06
CA PRO A 145 -2.19 -14.10 -9.62
C PRO A 145 -2.81 -15.49 -9.42
N GLU A 146 -1.96 -16.52 -9.43
CA GLU A 146 -2.27 -17.94 -9.21
C GLU A 146 -2.79 -18.26 -7.79
N ASN A 147 -2.56 -17.36 -6.82
CA ASN A 147 -2.99 -17.52 -5.43
C ASN A 147 -4.07 -16.50 -5.02
N LYS A 148 -4.42 -15.55 -5.91
CA LYS A 148 -5.57 -14.69 -5.71
C LYS A 148 -6.85 -15.55 -5.59
N PRO A 149 -7.67 -15.37 -4.54
CA PRO A 149 -8.97 -16.01 -4.42
C PRO A 149 -9.79 -15.81 -5.70
N GLN A 150 -10.62 -16.79 -6.08
CA GLN A 150 -11.45 -16.70 -7.30
C GLN A 150 -12.26 -15.39 -7.38
N ILE A 151 -12.69 -14.86 -6.23
CA ILE A 151 -13.40 -13.58 -6.11
C ILE A 151 -12.50 -12.40 -6.54
N ALA A 152 -11.23 -12.37 -6.11
CA ALA A 152 -10.29 -11.32 -6.50
C ALA A 152 -9.95 -11.38 -8.01
N ARG A 153 -9.86 -12.58 -8.59
CA ARG A 153 -9.70 -12.73 -10.05
C ARG A 153 -10.93 -12.26 -10.83
N HIS A 154 -12.13 -12.56 -10.33
CA HIS A 154 -13.37 -12.12 -10.94
C HIS A 154 -13.49 -10.60 -10.90
N LEU A 155 -13.10 -9.96 -9.78
CA LEU A 155 -13.05 -8.51 -9.65
C LEU A 155 -12.04 -7.87 -10.60
N ASP A 156 -10.82 -8.40 -10.70
CA ASP A 156 -9.80 -7.88 -11.64
C ASP A 156 -10.26 -8.00 -13.11
N ASN A 157 -10.91 -9.10 -13.49
CA ASN A 157 -11.45 -9.29 -14.84
C ASN A 157 -12.64 -8.36 -15.13
N VAL A 158 -13.52 -8.14 -14.15
CA VAL A 158 -14.63 -7.17 -14.27
C VAL A 158 -14.11 -5.73 -14.37
N ILE A 159 -12.97 -5.43 -13.74
CA ILE A 159 -12.30 -4.12 -13.81
C ILE A 159 -11.59 -3.93 -15.15
N HIS A 160 -11.01 -4.99 -15.74
CA HIS A 160 -10.31 -4.90 -17.03
C HIS A 160 -11.23 -4.92 -18.26
N ASP A 161 -12.35 -5.66 -18.26
CA ASP A 161 -13.26 -5.74 -19.41
C ASP A 161 -14.25 -4.57 -19.50
N LYS A 162 -14.41 -3.80 -18.41
CA LYS A 162 -15.09 -2.52 -18.47
C LYS A 162 -14.03 -1.43 -18.58
N LYS A 163 -14.09 -0.64 -19.66
CA LYS A 163 -13.82 0.81 -19.57
C LYS A 163 -14.83 1.43 -18.59
N MET A 164 -14.78 1.05 -17.31
CA MET A 164 -15.38 1.86 -16.27
C MET A 164 -14.55 3.14 -16.27
N CYS A 165 -15.22 4.27 -16.48
CA CYS A 165 -14.68 5.57 -16.14
C CYS A 165 -13.95 5.44 -14.81
N ASP A 166 -12.66 5.74 -14.85
CA ASP A 166 -11.72 5.57 -13.76
C ASP A 166 -12.24 6.21 -12.46
N PRO A 167 -12.61 5.41 -11.43
CA PRO A 167 -13.05 5.92 -10.14
C PRO A 167 -11.88 6.16 -9.18
N THR A 168 -10.62 6.06 -9.61
CA THR A 168 -9.45 6.31 -8.74
C THR A 168 -9.27 7.77 -8.33
N ASN A 169 -10.15 8.68 -8.76
CA ASN A 169 -10.34 9.92 -8.04
C ASN A 169 -11.40 9.74 -6.93
N LEU A 170 -10.87 9.48 -5.73
CA LEU A 170 -11.52 9.45 -4.40
C LEU A 170 -12.00 8.08 -3.88
N THR A 171 -11.02 7.42 -3.25
CA THR A 171 -11.14 6.43 -2.17
C THR A 171 -12.09 6.85 -1.04
N SER A 172 -13.40 6.78 -1.28
CA SER A 172 -14.38 6.45 -0.25
C SER A 172 -15.84 6.48 -0.73
N THR A 173 -16.30 5.40 -1.34
CA THR A 173 -17.75 5.12 -1.41
C THR A 173 -18.37 4.88 -0.02
N ASN A 174 -17.57 4.84 1.06
CA ASN A 174 -18.05 4.66 2.45
C ASN A 174 -17.79 5.83 3.41
N LYS A 175 -16.95 6.84 3.08
CA LYS A 175 -16.66 7.94 4.04
C LYS A 175 -17.77 8.97 4.08
N TRP A 176 -18.43 9.25 2.96
CA TRP A 176 -19.49 10.26 2.96
C TRP A 176 -20.79 9.76 3.59
N ILE A 177 -21.07 8.46 3.61
CA ILE A 177 -22.19 7.91 4.40
C ILE A 177 -22.03 8.28 5.86
N HIS A 178 -20.82 8.12 6.41
CA HIS A 178 -20.52 8.52 7.79
C HIS A 178 -20.62 10.05 7.97
N LEU A 179 -20.13 10.85 7.03
CA LEU A 179 -20.29 12.32 7.05
C LEU A 179 -21.75 12.75 6.97
N VAL A 180 -22.56 12.20 6.06
CA VAL A 180 -24.01 12.51 5.91
C VAL A 180 -24.79 12.10 7.15
N THR A 181 -24.49 10.93 7.71
CA THR A 181 -25.08 10.48 8.98
C THR A 181 -24.72 11.47 10.11
N GLN A 182 -23.49 11.99 10.14
CA GLN A 182 -23.05 12.99 11.12
C GLN A 182 -23.62 14.39 10.88
N MET A 183 -23.77 14.82 9.64
CA MET A 183 -24.36 16.11 9.25
C MET A 183 -25.87 16.15 9.50
N SER A 184 -26.54 14.99 9.53
CA SER A 184 -27.97 14.86 9.89
C SER A 184 -28.27 15.06 11.38
N ALA A 185 -27.52 15.92 12.08
CA ALA A 185 -27.54 16.14 13.53
C ALA A 185 -28.81 16.84 14.07
N GLY A 186 -29.99 16.55 13.49
CA GLY A 186 -31.30 16.93 14.00
C GLY A 186 -32.01 15.79 14.76
N THR A 187 -33.23 16.05 15.22
CA THR A 187 -34.07 15.13 16.01
C THR A 187 -34.41 13.81 15.31
N ARG A 188 -34.17 13.70 13.99
CA ARG A 188 -34.26 12.48 13.19
C ARG A 188 -32.96 12.27 12.41
N LYS A 189 -32.09 11.42 12.92
CA LYS A 189 -30.85 11.01 12.22
C LYS A 189 -31.21 10.20 10.98
N LEU A 190 -30.54 10.48 9.86
CA LEU A 190 -30.67 9.66 8.67
C LEU A 190 -30.18 8.25 8.96
N ARG A 191 -30.95 7.24 8.51
CA ARG A 191 -30.53 5.84 8.65
C ARG A 191 -29.48 5.55 7.61
N VAL A 192 -28.62 4.56 7.91
CA VAL A 192 -27.58 4.10 6.99
C VAL A 192 -28.16 3.71 5.62
N HIS A 193 -29.34 3.09 5.60
CA HIS A 193 -30.09 2.78 4.38
C HIS A 193 -30.37 4.04 3.54
N ASP A 194 -30.88 5.11 4.16
CA ASP A 194 -31.25 6.35 3.47
C ASP A 194 -30.01 7.03 2.87
N CYS A 195 -28.86 6.93 3.56
CA CYS A 195 -27.57 7.42 3.06
C CYS A 195 -27.07 6.63 1.84
N TYR A 196 -27.24 5.30 1.82
CA TYR A 196 -26.90 4.48 0.64
C TYR A 196 -27.82 4.80 -0.54
N VAL A 197 -29.10 5.00 -0.27
CA VAL A 197 -30.09 5.37 -1.27
C VAL A 197 -29.76 6.72 -1.92
N LEU A 198 -29.39 7.72 -1.10
CA LEU A 198 -28.91 9.02 -1.58
C LEU A 198 -27.61 8.91 -2.38
N GLN A 199 -26.72 8.00 -1.96
CA GLN A 199 -25.46 7.74 -2.64
C GLN A 199 -25.66 7.17 -4.04
N GLU A 200 -26.52 6.16 -4.16
CA GLU A 200 -26.83 5.56 -5.45
C GLU A 200 -27.64 6.52 -6.34
N GLY A 201 -28.59 7.26 -5.76
CA GLY A 201 -29.47 8.17 -6.49
C GLY A 201 -28.81 9.46 -7.00
N LEU A 202 -27.96 10.09 -6.18
CA LEU A 202 -27.38 11.42 -6.47
C LEU A 202 -25.88 11.37 -6.78
N GLN A 203 -25.20 10.25 -6.51
CA GLN A 203 -23.82 9.91 -6.88
C GLN A 203 -22.71 10.80 -6.29
N THR A 204 -23.02 12.04 -5.88
CA THR A 204 -22.07 13.01 -5.35
C THR A 204 -22.70 13.87 -4.25
N LEU A 205 -21.88 14.30 -3.28
CA LEU A 205 -22.30 15.21 -2.20
C LEU A 205 -22.83 16.56 -2.74
N TYR A 206 -22.23 17.09 -3.81
CA TYR A 206 -22.68 18.35 -4.41
C TYR A 206 -24.11 18.25 -4.94
N LYS A 207 -24.43 17.15 -5.65
CA LYS A 207 -25.80 16.91 -6.13
C LYS A 207 -26.78 16.68 -4.99
N MET A 208 -26.33 16.13 -3.86
CA MET A 208 -27.15 16.01 -2.65
C MET A 208 -27.46 17.37 -2.01
N ALA A 209 -26.45 18.21 -1.82
CA ALA A 209 -26.60 19.55 -1.22
C ALA A 209 -27.39 20.53 -2.10
N THR A 210 -27.55 20.23 -3.39
CA THR A 210 -28.30 21.06 -4.34
C THR A 210 -29.57 20.37 -4.86
N ALA A 211 -29.90 19.20 -4.30
CA ALA A 211 -31.08 18.45 -4.70
C ALA A 211 -32.35 19.16 -4.27
N THR A 212 -33.30 19.26 -5.19
CA THR A 212 -34.66 19.71 -4.86
C THR A 212 -35.42 18.59 -4.14
N GLU A 213 -36.43 18.94 -3.35
CA GLU A 213 -37.28 17.98 -2.65
C GLU A 213 -37.83 16.89 -3.58
N SER A 214 -38.24 17.25 -4.79
CA SER A 214 -38.71 16.30 -5.81
C SER A 214 -37.65 15.29 -6.27
N GLN A 215 -36.38 15.69 -6.34
CA GLN A 215 -35.27 14.81 -6.70
C GLN A 215 -34.92 13.86 -5.55
N LEU A 216 -35.08 14.31 -4.30
CA LEU A 216 -34.91 13.47 -3.11
C LEU A 216 -36.01 12.40 -3.00
N LEU A 217 -37.26 12.75 -3.30
CA LEU A 217 -38.38 11.78 -3.35
C LEU A 217 -38.16 10.72 -4.44
N ASN A 218 -37.64 11.12 -5.60
CA ASN A 218 -37.31 10.21 -6.70
C ASN A 218 -36.18 9.24 -6.35
N CYS A 219 -35.39 9.54 -5.32
CA CYS A 219 -34.42 8.60 -4.77
C CYS A 219 -35.09 7.52 -3.90
N SER A 220 -36.42 7.37 -3.85
CA SER A 220 -37.12 6.40 -2.98
C SER A 220 -36.98 6.69 -1.48
N LEU A 221 -36.73 7.95 -1.11
CA LEU A 221 -36.83 8.40 0.26
C LEU A 221 -38.29 8.64 0.63
N ASN A 222 -38.65 8.37 1.89
CA ASN A 222 -39.97 8.69 2.41
C ASN A 222 -40.18 10.22 2.39
N THR A 223 -41.44 10.63 2.22
CA THR A 223 -41.81 12.04 2.05
C THR A 223 -41.32 12.93 3.18
N GLU A 224 -41.45 12.45 4.41
CA GLU A 224 -40.97 13.15 5.60
C GLU A 224 -39.44 13.29 5.63
N THR A 225 -38.70 12.26 5.20
CA THR A 225 -37.23 12.25 5.21
C THR A 225 -36.66 13.16 4.12
N ALA A 226 -37.27 13.15 2.92
CA ALA A 226 -36.86 14.02 1.82
C ALA A 226 -37.07 15.51 2.15
N HIS A 227 -38.20 15.84 2.78
CA HIS A 227 -38.51 17.19 3.25
C HIS A 227 -37.52 17.66 4.33
N ASP A 228 -37.23 16.81 5.32
CA ASP A 228 -36.27 17.11 6.39
C ASP A 228 -34.85 17.37 5.87
N ILE A 229 -34.42 16.66 4.82
CA ILE A 229 -33.12 16.88 4.16
C ILE A 229 -33.11 18.22 3.43
N PHE A 230 -34.17 18.52 2.68
CA PHE A 230 -34.26 19.75 1.89
C PHE A 230 -34.27 21.03 2.75
N GLU A 231 -34.90 21.00 3.93
CA GLU A 231 -34.92 22.18 4.82
C GLU A 231 -33.61 22.40 5.62
N LYS A 232 -32.76 21.37 5.77
CA LYS A 232 -31.62 21.37 6.72
C LYS A 232 -30.25 21.32 6.06
N LEU A 233 -30.16 20.99 4.77
CA LEU A 233 -28.93 20.97 3.96
C LEU A 233 -28.99 22.07 2.90
#